data_AF-A0A358DU01-F1
#
_entry.id   AF-A0A358DU01-F1
#
_cell.length_a   1.000
_cell.length_b   1.000
_cell.length_c   1.000
_cell.angle_alpha   90.00
_cell.angle_beta   90.00
_cell.angle_gamma   90.00
#
_symmetry.space_group_name_H-M   'P 1'
#
loop_
_entity.id
_entity.type
_entity.pdbx_description
1 polymer ?
#
loop_
_entity_poly.entity_id
_entity_poly.type
_entity_poly.pdbx_seq_one_letter_code
_entity_poly.pdbx_strand_id
1 'polypeptide(L)'
;LSIDELNAALQHKVHDRNNHPHPDFCGVTPTQMANWLYAPFAELQWVTISTPDELSPSPVMRYLALILDEAMNQEGSFKATSKGNLPTKLVKQASELLPEFAVAQFEREISISEFAGSNEDKFNALHYTRVLAEISGIIYRRSGRYHVKKSAQKQYQASGIQAFFKPMLEAAISQYNWGYLDGFEFDVDLRTFWLFMLWRIQNHSSVDQLTEEVVTAFPDLLLAFPTKDYFLPERNLGMLIETRFIERFLQFWGFLIIDQRRVFSTEPAASMVKIQPLLKQTFKFTISE
;
A
#
# COMPACT_ATOMS: atom_id res chain seq x y z
N LEU A 1 2.68 -52.34 -6.06
CA LEU A 1 3.06 -50.99 -6.50
C LEU A 1 4.58 -50.90 -6.48
N SER A 2 5.18 -50.44 -7.57
CA SER A 2 6.60 -50.04 -7.58
C SER A 2 6.79 -48.72 -6.82
N ILE A 3 8.02 -48.42 -6.44
CA ILE A 3 8.38 -47.12 -5.83
C ILE A 3 8.04 -45.96 -6.79
N ASP A 4 8.21 -46.18 -8.09
CA ASP A 4 7.90 -45.17 -9.12
C ASP A 4 6.40 -44.90 -9.24
N GLU A 5 5.56 -45.95 -9.16
CA GLU A 5 4.10 -45.81 -9.13
C GLU A 5 3.62 -45.10 -7.87
N LEU A 6 4.26 -45.36 -6.72
CA LEU A 6 3.94 -44.70 -5.46
C LEU A 6 4.32 -43.21 -5.49
N ASN A 7 5.49 -42.88 -6.06
CA ASN A 7 5.95 -41.50 -6.23
C ASN A 7 5.05 -40.73 -7.20
N ALA A 8 4.66 -41.34 -8.32
CA ALA A 8 3.74 -40.72 -9.28
C ALA A 8 2.35 -40.47 -8.66
N ALA A 9 1.81 -41.43 -7.91
CA ALA A 9 0.54 -41.26 -7.19
C ALA A 9 0.61 -40.18 -6.10
N LEU A 10 1.74 -40.06 -5.41
CA LEU A 10 1.96 -39.00 -4.42
C LEU A 10 2.05 -37.62 -5.08
N GLN A 11 2.80 -37.50 -6.18
CA GLN A 11 2.90 -36.26 -6.95
C GLN A 11 1.54 -35.83 -7.50
N HIS A 12 0.75 -36.76 -8.03
CA HIS A 12 -0.60 -36.48 -8.50
C HIS A 12 -1.49 -35.96 -7.37
N LYS A 13 -1.49 -36.62 -6.20
CA LYS A 13 -2.26 -36.16 -5.03
C LYS A 13 -1.83 -34.78 -4.52
N VAL A 14 -0.53 -34.50 -4.49
CA VAL A 14 -0.01 -33.19 -4.11
C VAL A 14 -0.44 -32.13 -5.12
N HIS A 15 -0.35 -32.43 -6.41
CA HIS A 15 -0.77 -31.53 -7.48
C HIS A 15 -2.27 -31.23 -7.41
N ASP A 16 -3.11 -32.26 -7.27
CA ASP A 16 -4.57 -32.11 -7.13
C ASP A 16 -4.92 -31.23 -5.93
N ARG A 17 -4.30 -31.50 -4.77
CA ARG A 17 -4.56 -30.73 -3.54
C ARG A 17 -4.16 -29.27 -3.70
N ASN A 18 -3.01 -29.01 -4.31
CA ASN A 18 -2.49 -27.65 -4.48
C ASN A 18 -3.30 -26.83 -5.50
N ASN A 19 -4.06 -27.49 -6.38
CA ASN A 19 -4.88 -26.86 -7.41
C ASN A 19 -6.39 -26.98 -7.15
N HIS A 20 -6.79 -27.41 -5.94
CA HIS A 20 -8.18 -27.40 -5.51
C HIS A 20 -8.49 -26.13 -4.69
N PRO A 21 -9.64 -25.46 -4.90
CA PRO A 21 -10.08 -24.35 -4.07
C PRO A 21 -10.03 -24.68 -2.58
N HIS A 22 -9.44 -23.79 -1.77
CA HIS A 22 -9.37 -23.96 -0.32
C HIS A 22 -10.33 -23.00 0.37
N PRO A 23 -11.22 -23.47 1.27
CA PRO A 23 -12.19 -22.61 1.96
C PRO A 23 -11.53 -21.51 2.78
N ASP A 24 -10.44 -21.83 3.48
CA ASP A 24 -9.69 -20.84 4.30
C ASP A 24 -9.01 -19.77 3.45
N PHE A 25 -8.84 -20.00 2.14
CA PHE A 25 -8.34 -19.02 1.18
C PHE A 25 -9.46 -18.40 0.33
N CYS A 26 -10.70 -18.46 0.83
CA CYS A 26 -11.89 -17.92 0.18
C CYS A 26 -12.09 -18.44 -1.25
N GLY A 27 -11.69 -19.69 -1.52
CA GLY A 27 -11.86 -20.33 -2.83
C GLY A 27 -10.64 -20.25 -3.75
N VAL A 28 -9.57 -19.52 -3.40
CA VAL A 28 -8.32 -19.63 -4.18
C VAL A 28 -7.58 -20.93 -3.83
N THR A 29 -6.84 -21.43 -4.80
CA THR A 29 -6.03 -22.64 -4.63
C THR A 29 -4.73 -22.34 -3.87
N PRO A 30 -4.13 -23.33 -3.17
CA PRO A 30 -2.81 -23.16 -2.57
C PRO A 30 -1.72 -22.71 -3.55
N THR A 31 -1.76 -23.16 -4.82
CA THR A 31 -0.84 -22.69 -5.88
C THR A 31 -1.01 -21.21 -6.17
N GLN A 32 -2.26 -20.73 -6.29
CA GLN A 32 -2.55 -19.31 -6.50
C GLN A 32 -2.08 -18.47 -5.32
N MET A 33 -2.37 -18.92 -4.10
CA MET A 33 -1.93 -18.24 -2.89
C MET A 33 -0.40 -18.18 -2.80
N ALA A 34 0.30 -19.28 -3.08
CA ALA A 34 1.76 -19.31 -3.07
C ALA A 34 2.38 -18.28 -4.03
N ASN A 35 1.82 -18.09 -5.23
CA ASN A 35 2.25 -17.03 -6.13
C ASN A 35 2.01 -15.64 -5.52
N TRP A 36 0.81 -15.40 -4.97
CA TRP A 36 0.47 -14.10 -4.40
C TRP A 36 1.33 -13.70 -3.19
N LEU A 37 1.78 -14.68 -2.41
CA LEU A 37 2.63 -14.43 -1.23
C LEU A 37 4.11 -14.23 -1.60
N TYR A 38 4.62 -14.90 -2.62
CA TYR A 38 6.06 -15.05 -2.82
C TYR A 38 6.59 -14.63 -4.19
N ALA A 39 5.74 -14.47 -5.21
CA ALA A 39 6.21 -14.10 -6.53
C ALA A 39 6.66 -12.62 -6.58
N PRO A 40 7.74 -12.32 -7.31
CA PRO A 40 8.11 -10.93 -7.62
C PRO A 40 6.97 -10.18 -8.31
N PHE A 41 6.96 -8.84 -8.19
CA PHE A 41 5.90 -7.99 -8.74
C PHE A 41 5.62 -8.23 -10.24
N ALA A 42 6.65 -8.47 -11.04
CA ALA A 42 6.53 -8.74 -12.48
C ALA A 42 6.00 -10.15 -12.81
N GLU A 43 5.98 -11.06 -11.84
CA GLU A 43 5.62 -12.48 -12.00
C GLU A 43 4.30 -12.83 -11.30
N LEU A 44 3.60 -11.83 -10.76
CA LEU A 44 2.27 -12.02 -10.18
C LEU A 44 1.30 -12.51 -11.23
N GLN A 45 0.60 -13.59 -10.89
CA GLN A 45 -0.38 -14.24 -11.74
C GLN A 45 -1.79 -13.97 -11.22
N TRP A 46 -2.76 -14.17 -12.11
CA TRP A 46 -4.19 -13.95 -11.85
C TRP A 46 -4.58 -12.51 -11.45
N VAL A 47 -3.66 -11.56 -11.62
CA VAL A 47 -3.92 -10.13 -11.49
C VAL A 47 -3.19 -9.41 -12.63
N THR A 48 -3.89 -8.49 -13.28
CA THR A 48 -3.26 -7.50 -14.17
C THR A 48 -3.07 -6.22 -13.37
N ILE A 49 -1.81 -5.76 -13.29
CA ILE A 49 -1.44 -4.50 -12.66
C ILE A 49 -1.10 -3.48 -13.76
N SER A 50 -2.00 -2.53 -13.97
CA SER A 50 -1.90 -1.49 -14.99
C SER A 50 -1.56 -0.15 -14.37
N THR A 51 -0.92 0.71 -15.16
CA THR A 51 -0.79 2.12 -14.82
C THR A 51 -2.06 2.84 -15.27
N PRO A 52 -2.83 3.50 -14.38
CA PRO A 52 -4.00 4.27 -14.78
C PRO A 52 -3.67 5.47 -15.68
N ASP A 53 -4.58 5.83 -16.60
CA ASP A 53 -4.39 6.95 -17.53
C ASP A 53 -4.32 8.31 -16.81
N GLU A 54 -5.07 8.47 -15.72
CA GLU A 54 -5.11 9.68 -14.90
C GLU A 54 -4.63 9.38 -13.49
N LEU A 55 -3.47 9.94 -13.12
CA LEU A 55 -2.87 9.77 -11.78
C LEU A 55 -3.16 10.93 -10.83
N SER A 56 -3.80 12.01 -11.30
CA SER A 56 -4.12 13.18 -10.49
C SER A 56 -4.95 12.87 -9.22
N PRO A 57 -5.86 11.87 -9.19
CA PRO A 57 -6.59 11.52 -7.97
C PRO A 57 -5.76 10.77 -6.92
N SER A 58 -4.54 10.32 -7.26
CA SER A 58 -3.64 9.62 -6.34
C SER A 58 -2.80 10.63 -5.56
N PRO A 59 -2.95 10.74 -4.22
CA PRO A 59 -2.13 11.65 -3.42
C PRO A 59 -0.63 11.39 -3.60
N VAL A 60 -0.20 10.12 -3.52
CA VAL A 60 1.21 9.72 -3.72
C VAL A 60 1.75 10.21 -5.06
N MET A 61 1.04 9.97 -6.17
CA MET A 61 1.53 10.37 -7.49
C MET A 61 1.49 11.89 -7.69
N ARG A 62 0.47 12.56 -7.13
CA ARG A 62 0.35 14.02 -7.19
C ARG A 62 1.46 14.71 -6.41
N TYR A 63 1.77 14.23 -5.21
CA TYR A 63 2.89 14.73 -4.41
C TYR A 63 4.24 14.44 -5.06
N LEU A 64 4.41 13.26 -5.70
CA LEU A 64 5.63 12.95 -6.45
C LEU A 64 5.81 13.92 -7.62
N ALA A 65 4.76 14.21 -8.38
CA ALA A 65 4.80 15.19 -9.46
C ALA A 65 5.27 16.57 -8.94
N LEU A 66 4.71 17.04 -7.81
CA LEU A 66 5.14 18.29 -7.18
C LEU A 66 6.63 18.29 -6.80
N ILE A 67 7.13 17.19 -6.23
CA ILE A 67 8.55 17.02 -5.88
C ILE A 67 9.45 17.06 -7.13
N LEU A 68 9.04 16.37 -8.20
CA LEU A 68 9.77 16.33 -9.46
C LEU A 68 9.76 17.70 -10.14
N ASP A 69 8.62 18.38 -10.21
CA ASP A 69 8.50 19.71 -10.81
C ASP A 69 9.39 20.74 -10.10
N GLU A 70 9.40 20.76 -8.76
CA GLU A 70 10.30 21.64 -7.98
C GLU A 70 11.77 21.38 -8.34
N ALA A 71 12.16 20.10 -8.46
CA ALA A 71 13.52 19.73 -8.83
C ALA A 71 13.85 20.11 -10.27
N MET A 72 12.96 19.81 -11.23
CA MET A 72 13.19 20.05 -12.66
C MET A 72 13.28 21.56 -12.97
N ASN A 73 12.50 22.39 -12.26
CA ASN A 73 12.61 23.85 -12.33
C ASN A 73 13.92 24.41 -11.75
N GLN A 74 14.71 23.58 -11.06
CA GLN A 74 16.00 23.91 -10.45
C GLN A 74 17.11 22.97 -10.96
N GLU A 75 17.12 22.71 -12.27
CA GLU A 75 18.16 21.92 -12.95
C GLU A 75 18.30 20.48 -12.42
N GLY A 76 17.20 19.93 -11.89
CA GLY A 76 17.08 18.57 -11.40
C GLY A 76 17.39 18.38 -9.92
N SER A 77 17.49 19.44 -9.12
CA SER A 77 17.69 19.33 -7.66
C SER A 77 17.13 20.51 -6.88
N PHE A 78 16.75 20.30 -5.62
CA PHE A 78 16.34 21.39 -4.71
C PHE A 78 16.93 21.20 -3.30
N LYS A 79 17.01 22.28 -2.53
CA LYS A 79 17.59 22.26 -1.18
C LYS A 79 16.64 21.53 -0.21
N ALA A 80 17.16 20.63 0.62
CA ALA A 80 16.42 20.06 1.75
C ALA A 80 16.56 20.96 2.99
N THR A 81 15.72 20.77 3.99
CA THR A 81 15.94 21.39 5.31
C THR A 81 17.21 20.81 5.97
N SER A 82 17.65 21.41 7.08
CA SER A 82 18.79 20.90 7.86
C SER A 82 18.58 19.45 8.33
N LYS A 83 17.35 19.09 8.71
CA LYS A 83 16.98 17.71 9.08
C LYS A 83 16.93 16.75 7.88
N GLY A 84 16.85 17.29 6.66
CA GLY A 84 16.67 16.50 5.46
C GLY A 84 15.26 16.45 4.94
N ASN A 85 14.36 17.22 5.50
CA ASN A 85 12.98 17.24 5.04
C ASN A 85 12.83 18.08 3.77
N LEU A 86 11.69 17.96 3.10
CA LEU A 86 11.22 18.84 2.07
C LEU A 86 11.07 20.27 2.62
N PRO A 87 11.39 21.31 1.84
CA PRO A 87 11.19 22.70 2.25
C PRO A 87 9.74 23.00 2.58
N THR A 88 9.51 23.85 3.60
CA THR A 88 8.16 24.29 4.00
C THR A 88 7.34 24.88 2.86
N LYS A 89 7.98 25.52 1.88
CA LYS A 89 7.30 26.00 0.67
C LYS A 89 6.63 24.86 -0.11
N LEU A 90 7.37 23.77 -0.35
CA LEU A 90 6.84 22.59 -1.05
C LEU A 90 5.78 21.89 -0.20
N VAL A 91 6.01 21.77 1.11
CA VAL A 91 5.00 21.21 2.04
C VAL A 91 3.69 22.01 1.99
N LYS A 92 3.77 23.36 1.98
CA LYS A 92 2.59 24.22 1.86
C LYS A 92 1.85 23.96 0.54
N GLN A 93 2.58 23.91 -0.58
CA GLN A 93 1.99 23.58 -1.88
C GLN A 93 1.33 22.20 -1.89
N ALA A 94 1.94 21.20 -1.22
CA ALA A 94 1.36 19.88 -1.10
C ALA A 94 0.07 19.88 -0.27
N SER A 95 0.03 20.65 0.83
CA SER A 95 -1.18 20.78 1.67
C SER A 95 -2.34 21.44 0.91
N GLU A 96 -2.03 22.37 0.00
CA GLU A 96 -3.02 23.03 -0.86
C GLU A 96 -3.67 22.09 -1.89
N LEU A 97 -3.09 20.90 -2.13
CA LEU A 97 -3.65 19.88 -3.02
C LEU A 97 -4.74 19.03 -2.36
N LEU A 98 -4.90 19.07 -1.02
CA LEU A 98 -5.87 18.24 -0.31
C LEU A 98 -7.28 18.26 -0.93
N PRO A 99 -7.86 19.41 -1.31
CA PRO A 99 -9.19 19.46 -1.92
C PRO A 99 -9.33 18.68 -3.24
N GLU A 100 -8.23 18.31 -3.90
CA GLU A 100 -8.24 17.47 -5.11
C GLU A 100 -8.54 15.99 -4.81
N PHE A 101 -8.40 15.56 -3.54
CA PHE A 101 -8.48 14.15 -3.16
C PHE A 101 -9.81 13.75 -2.55
N ALA A 102 -10.24 12.50 -2.78
CA ALA A 102 -11.49 11.98 -2.24
C ALA A 102 -11.54 11.96 -0.69
N VAL A 103 -10.39 11.93 -0.02
CA VAL A 103 -10.25 11.96 1.45
C VAL A 103 -10.63 13.32 2.05
N ALA A 104 -10.61 14.40 1.26
CA ALA A 104 -10.92 15.75 1.73
C ALA A 104 -12.29 15.89 2.39
N GLN A 105 -13.24 15.00 2.08
CA GLN A 105 -14.58 15.02 2.70
C GLN A 105 -14.56 14.67 4.20
N PHE A 106 -13.52 13.97 4.66
CA PHE A 106 -13.37 13.53 6.06
C PHE A 106 -12.27 14.31 6.79
N GLU A 107 -11.31 14.86 6.06
CA GLU A 107 -10.20 15.67 6.58
C GLU A 107 -10.68 17.07 6.97
N ARG A 108 -10.80 17.33 8.29
CA ARG A 108 -11.33 18.60 8.82
C ARG A 108 -10.29 19.43 9.57
N GLU A 109 -9.26 18.79 10.13
CA GLU A 109 -8.27 19.45 10.98
C GLU A 109 -6.84 19.12 10.53
N ILE A 110 -6.12 20.14 10.07
CA ILE A 110 -4.74 20.00 9.59
C ILE A 110 -3.80 19.45 10.67
N SER A 111 -4.08 19.68 11.95
CA SER A 111 -3.22 19.23 13.07
C SER A 111 -3.15 17.71 13.24
N ILE A 112 -4.13 16.98 12.73
CA ILE A 112 -4.21 15.51 12.80
C ILE A 112 -4.33 14.88 11.40
N SER A 113 -4.16 15.67 10.34
CA SER A 113 -4.33 15.22 8.97
C SER A 113 -3.14 14.40 8.50
N GLU A 114 -3.40 13.28 7.85
CA GLU A 114 -2.36 12.50 7.15
C GLU A 114 -1.97 13.16 5.81
N PHE A 115 -2.81 14.08 5.30
CA PHE A 115 -2.75 14.65 3.93
C PHE A 115 -2.48 16.16 3.87
N ALA A 116 -2.23 16.80 5.01
CA ALA A 116 -1.82 18.19 5.10
C ALA A 116 -0.99 18.44 6.37
N GLY A 117 -0.02 19.37 6.29
CA GLY A 117 0.83 19.69 7.43
C GLY A 117 1.58 21.01 7.31
N SER A 118 2.11 21.49 8.44
CA SER A 118 2.93 22.71 8.51
C SER A 118 4.41 22.48 8.16
N ASN A 119 4.86 21.22 8.21
CA ASN A 119 6.17 20.74 7.78
C ASN A 119 6.05 19.24 7.48
N GLU A 120 7.09 18.64 6.89
CA GLU A 120 7.04 17.22 6.49
C GLU A 120 6.91 16.25 7.67
N ASP A 121 7.49 16.55 8.84
CA ASP A 121 7.36 15.69 10.05
C ASP A 121 5.88 15.55 10.49
N LYS A 122 5.01 16.45 10.03
CA LYS A 122 3.57 16.48 10.32
C LYS A 122 2.72 16.23 9.07
N PHE A 123 3.26 15.57 8.06
CA PHE A 123 2.57 15.30 6.80
C PHE A 123 2.97 13.92 6.28
N ASN A 124 2.35 12.91 6.87
CA ASN A 124 2.69 11.50 6.65
C ASN A 124 2.58 11.05 5.19
N ALA A 125 1.51 11.39 4.46
CA ALA A 125 1.37 10.97 3.06
C ALA A 125 2.44 11.59 2.14
N LEU A 126 2.84 12.84 2.40
CA LEU A 126 3.95 13.49 1.68
C LEU A 126 5.30 12.87 2.05
N HIS A 127 5.54 12.62 3.34
CA HIS A 127 6.75 11.96 3.82
C HIS A 127 6.91 10.56 3.21
N TYR A 128 5.84 9.77 3.28
CA TYR A 128 5.72 8.46 2.64
C TYR A 128 6.09 8.53 1.16
N THR A 129 5.53 9.49 0.43
CA THR A 129 5.82 9.69 -1.00
C THR A 129 7.30 9.94 -1.26
N ARG A 130 7.94 10.83 -0.47
CA ARG A 130 9.37 11.11 -0.60
C ARG A 130 10.21 9.86 -0.33
N VAL A 131 9.90 9.11 0.72
CA VAL A 131 10.61 7.86 1.07
C VAL A 131 10.48 6.84 -0.05
N LEU A 132 9.28 6.63 -0.60
CA LEU A 132 9.08 5.75 -1.76
C LEU A 132 9.89 6.20 -2.98
N ALA A 133 9.97 7.50 -3.23
CA ALA A 133 10.76 8.05 -4.35
C ALA A 133 12.27 7.80 -4.16
N GLU A 134 12.76 7.75 -2.92
CA GLU A 134 14.13 7.35 -2.62
C GLU A 134 14.35 5.85 -2.79
N ILE A 135 13.45 5.02 -2.25
CA ILE A 135 13.51 3.54 -2.34
C ILE A 135 13.47 3.09 -3.81
N SER A 136 12.53 3.64 -4.59
CA SER A 136 12.44 3.39 -6.04
C SER A 136 13.60 4.00 -6.83
N GLY A 137 14.48 4.75 -6.17
CA GLY A 137 15.68 5.32 -6.77
C GLY A 137 15.39 6.43 -7.77
N ILE A 138 14.24 7.09 -7.70
CA ILE A 138 13.88 8.24 -8.52
C ILE A 138 14.67 9.47 -8.05
N ILE A 139 14.68 9.70 -6.73
CA ILE A 139 15.42 10.78 -6.09
C ILE A 139 16.48 10.22 -5.15
N TYR A 140 17.43 11.05 -4.76
CA TYR A 140 18.38 10.77 -3.70
C TYR A 140 18.84 12.05 -3.02
N ARG A 141 19.20 11.97 -1.74
CA ARG A 141 19.75 13.10 -0.99
C ARG A 141 21.28 13.12 -1.04
N ARG A 142 21.87 14.25 -1.41
CA ARG A 142 23.33 14.48 -1.35
C ARG A 142 23.65 15.93 -1.06
N SER A 143 24.57 16.17 -0.14
CA SER A 143 25.06 17.51 0.23
C SER A 143 23.92 18.48 0.59
N GLY A 144 22.95 18.01 1.38
CA GLY A 144 21.82 18.83 1.84
C GLY A 144 20.78 19.16 0.75
N ARG A 145 20.80 18.47 -0.39
CA ARG A 145 19.84 18.64 -1.50
C ARG A 145 19.22 17.31 -1.90
N TYR A 146 17.98 17.35 -2.37
CA TYR A 146 17.37 16.26 -3.12
C TYR A 146 17.69 16.43 -4.59
N HIS A 147 18.11 15.34 -5.23
CA HIS A 147 18.45 15.27 -6.64
C HIS A 147 17.57 14.23 -7.31
N VAL A 148 17.03 14.54 -8.48
CA VAL A 148 16.40 13.54 -9.36
C VAL A 148 17.50 12.86 -10.16
N LYS A 149 17.55 11.53 -10.19
CA LYS A 149 18.56 10.82 -10.99
C LYS A 149 18.45 11.19 -12.47
N LYS A 150 19.57 11.24 -13.20
CA LYS A 150 19.56 11.62 -14.63
C LYS A 150 18.71 10.68 -15.49
N SER A 151 18.63 9.39 -15.16
CA SER A 151 17.71 8.44 -15.79
C SER A 151 16.25 8.82 -15.54
N ALA A 152 15.89 9.14 -14.29
CA ALA A 152 14.56 9.59 -13.92
C ALA A 152 14.19 10.93 -14.58
N GLN A 153 15.12 11.90 -14.66
CA GLN A 153 14.88 13.17 -15.39
C GLN A 153 14.46 12.90 -16.85
N LYS A 154 15.18 11.99 -17.54
CA LYS A 154 14.85 11.60 -18.92
C LYS A 154 13.50 10.88 -19.02
N GLN A 155 13.21 9.96 -18.11
CA GLN A 155 11.92 9.26 -18.05
C GLN A 155 10.77 10.24 -17.83
N TYR A 156 10.92 11.19 -16.90
CA TYR A 156 9.92 12.20 -16.62
C TYR A 156 9.66 13.11 -17.83
N GLN A 157 10.71 13.51 -18.55
CA GLN A 157 10.56 14.31 -19.77
C GLN A 157 9.88 13.53 -20.92
N ALA A 158 10.11 12.23 -21.02
CA ALA A 158 9.58 11.40 -22.11
C ALA A 158 8.16 10.91 -21.87
N SER A 159 7.80 10.60 -20.62
CA SER A 159 6.55 9.90 -20.28
C SER A 159 5.80 10.52 -19.10
N GLY A 160 6.28 11.64 -18.57
CA GLY A 160 5.68 12.31 -17.42
C GLY A 160 5.71 11.46 -16.16
N ILE A 161 4.77 11.75 -15.26
CA ILE A 161 4.63 11.07 -13.97
C ILE A 161 4.27 9.58 -14.11
N GLN A 162 3.70 9.18 -15.26
CA GLN A 162 3.27 7.81 -15.55
C GLN A 162 4.42 6.78 -15.47
N ALA A 163 5.64 7.20 -15.81
CA ALA A 163 6.82 6.35 -15.76
C ALA A 163 7.12 5.80 -14.36
N PHE A 164 6.63 6.48 -13.32
CA PHE A 164 7.00 6.21 -11.93
C PHE A 164 5.94 5.47 -11.13
N PHE A 165 4.73 5.27 -11.68
CA PHE A 165 3.64 4.61 -10.95
C PHE A 165 4.01 3.19 -10.50
N LYS A 166 4.41 2.32 -11.44
CA LYS A 166 4.78 0.94 -11.12
C LYS A 166 6.03 0.83 -10.23
N PRO A 167 7.14 1.55 -10.50
CA PRO A 167 8.30 1.54 -9.60
C PRO A 167 7.97 1.98 -8.17
N MET A 168 7.13 3.00 -8.00
CA MET A 168 6.69 3.46 -6.67
C MET A 168 5.79 2.42 -5.99
N LEU A 169 4.89 1.78 -6.75
CA LEU A 169 3.98 0.77 -6.22
C LEU A 169 4.74 -0.48 -5.78
N GLU A 170 5.68 -0.94 -6.60
CA GLU A 170 6.58 -2.05 -6.27
C GLU A 170 7.40 -1.74 -5.02
N ALA A 171 7.96 -0.53 -4.91
CA ALA A 171 8.67 -0.09 -3.71
C ALA A 171 7.77 -0.12 -2.46
N ALA A 172 6.51 0.29 -2.59
CA ALA A 172 5.55 0.28 -1.50
C ALA A 172 5.27 -1.13 -0.98
N ILE A 173 5.09 -2.12 -1.85
CA ILE A 173 4.72 -3.48 -1.45
C ILE A 173 5.91 -4.37 -1.09
N SER A 174 7.12 -4.08 -1.61
CA SER A 174 8.28 -4.99 -1.47
C SER A 174 9.40 -4.49 -0.55
N GLN A 175 9.52 -3.18 -0.37
CA GLN A 175 10.69 -2.57 0.26
C GLN A 175 10.35 -1.61 1.41
N TYR A 176 9.32 -0.79 1.25
CA TYR A 176 8.88 0.14 2.28
C TYR A 176 8.45 -0.61 3.55
N ASN A 177 8.87 -0.15 4.73
CA ASN A 177 8.40 -0.70 5.99
C ASN A 177 7.04 -0.09 6.34
N TRP A 178 5.98 -0.90 6.30
CA TRP A 178 4.62 -0.43 6.56
C TRP A 178 4.40 0.05 8.01
N GLY A 179 5.21 -0.40 8.96
CA GLY A 179 5.18 0.06 10.35
C GLY A 179 5.89 1.39 10.62
N TYR A 180 6.55 1.98 9.62
CA TYR A 180 7.45 3.11 9.82
C TYR A 180 6.80 4.36 10.44
N LEU A 181 5.48 4.54 10.29
CA LEU A 181 4.75 5.73 10.75
C LEU A 181 3.80 5.48 11.93
N ASP A 182 3.62 4.26 12.42
CA ASP A 182 2.55 3.94 13.39
C ASP A 182 2.98 3.84 14.85
N GLY A 183 4.27 3.59 15.10
CA GLY A 183 4.77 3.47 16.47
C GLY A 183 4.21 2.27 17.24
N PHE A 184 3.56 1.31 16.55
CA PHE A 184 3.18 0.05 17.18
C PHE A 184 4.44 -0.73 17.57
N GLU A 185 4.37 -1.41 18.72
CA GLU A 185 5.47 -2.26 19.19
C GLU A 185 5.55 -3.59 18.43
N PHE A 186 4.47 -3.97 17.71
CA PHE A 186 4.39 -5.22 16.97
C PHE A 186 5.08 -5.14 15.60
N ASP A 187 6.06 -6.02 15.41
CA ASP A 187 6.79 -6.19 14.15
C ASP A 187 6.13 -7.27 13.28
N VAL A 188 4.89 -7.02 12.86
CA VAL A 188 4.15 -7.88 11.92
C VAL A 188 4.25 -7.33 10.50
N ASP A 189 4.88 -8.08 9.62
CA ASP A 189 5.01 -7.73 8.21
C ASP A 189 3.78 -8.18 7.40
N LEU A 190 2.83 -7.27 7.22
CA LEU A 190 1.61 -7.50 6.44
C LEU A 190 1.84 -7.47 4.92
N ARG A 191 3.03 -7.05 4.45
CA ARG A 191 3.31 -6.89 3.02
C ARG A 191 3.17 -8.20 2.27
N THR A 192 3.58 -9.32 2.86
CA THR A 192 3.47 -10.65 2.25
C THR A 192 2.04 -10.99 1.81
N PHE A 193 1.02 -10.47 2.51
CA PHE A 193 -0.39 -10.80 2.28
C PHE A 193 -1.13 -9.73 1.47
N TRP A 194 -0.44 -8.71 0.98
CA TRP A 194 -1.05 -7.51 0.39
C TRP A 194 -2.03 -7.83 -0.74
N LEU A 195 -1.69 -8.79 -1.62
CA LEU A 195 -2.49 -9.08 -2.79
C LEU A 195 -3.77 -9.85 -2.45
N PHE A 196 -3.68 -10.78 -1.48
CA PHE A 196 -4.86 -11.43 -0.92
C PHE A 196 -5.79 -10.40 -0.27
N MET A 197 -5.24 -9.55 0.60
CA MET A 197 -6.04 -8.51 1.27
C MET A 197 -6.68 -7.53 0.27
N LEU A 198 -5.95 -7.20 -0.81
CA LEU A 198 -6.43 -6.31 -1.86
C LEU A 198 -7.60 -6.92 -2.65
N TRP A 199 -7.47 -8.19 -3.01
CA TRP A 199 -8.54 -8.93 -3.68
C TRP A 199 -9.81 -8.98 -2.83
N ARG A 200 -9.67 -9.31 -1.53
CA ARG A 200 -10.80 -9.36 -0.59
C ARG A 200 -11.49 -8.02 -0.44
N ILE A 201 -10.74 -6.97 -0.10
CA ILE A 201 -11.33 -5.65 0.13
C ILE A 201 -11.99 -5.07 -1.13
N GLN A 202 -11.46 -5.38 -2.32
CA GLN A 202 -12.06 -4.99 -3.59
C GLN A 202 -13.44 -5.64 -3.83
N ASN A 203 -13.68 -6.84 -3.29
CA ASN A 203 -14.93 -7.58 -3.48
C ASN A 203 -16.04 -7.13 -2.52
N HIS A 204 -15.76 -7.05 -1.21
CA HIS A 204 -16.80 -6.80 -0.20
C HIS A 204 -16.66 -5.48 0.55
N SER A 205 -15.52 -4.78 0.44
CA SER A 205 -15.31 -3.44 1.02
C SER A 205 -15.47 -3.35 2.55
N SER A 206 -15.35 -4.46 3.27
CA SER A 206 -15.43 -4.51 4.74
C SER A 206 -14.07 -4.86 5.35
N VAL A 207 -13.52 -3.98 6.19
CA VAL A 207 -12.24 -4.19 6.89
C VAL A 207 -12.39 -5.26 7.97
N ASP A 208 -13.55 -5.35 8.61
CA ASP A 208 -13.83 -6.35 9.65
C ASP A 208 -13.82 -7.75 9.03
N GLN A 209 -14.56 -7.93 7.93
CA GLN A 209 -14.57 -9.18 7.19
C GLN A 209 -13.18 -9.53 6.63
N LEU A 210 -12.46 -8.54 6.11
CA LEU A 210 -11.08 -8.75 5.65
C LEU A 210 -10.19 -9.29 6.77
N THR A 211 -10.33 -8.74 7.98
CA THR A 211 -9.53 -9.16 9.14
C THR A 211 -9.85 -10.61 9.52
N GLU A 212 -11.14 -10.98 9.55
CA GLU A 212 -11.56 -12.37 9.81
C GLU A 212 -11.00 -13.34 8.77
N GLU A 213 -11.03 -12.96 7.49
CA GLU A 213 -10.50 -13.76 6.39
C GLU A 213 -8.97 -13.90 6.46
N VAL A 214 -8.24 -12.85 6.85
CA VAL A 214 -6.78 -12.92 7.08
C VAL A 214 -6.44 -13.82 8.27
N VAL A 215 -7.18 -13.70 9.38
CA VAL A 215 -7.00 -14.58 10.55
C VAL A 215 -7.24 -16.04 10.18
N THR A 216 -8.28 -16.30 9.38
CA THR A 216 -8.62 -17.66 8.94
C THR A 216 -7.57 -18.22 7.98
N ALA A 217 -7.12 -17.43 7.01
CA ALA A 217 -6.13 -17.84 6.02
C ALA A 217 -4.72 -18.01 6.62
N PHE A 218 -4.36 -17.16 7.60
CA PHE A 218 -3.00 -17.03 8.13
C PHE A 218 -2.98 -16.93 9.67
N PRO A 219 -3.46 -17.96 10.39
CA PRO A 219 -3.59 -17.92 11.85
C PRO A 219 -2.25 -17.71 12.57
N ASP A 220 -1.13 -18.10 11.95
CA ASP A 220 0.22 -17.92 12.51
C ASP A 220 0.60 -16.45 12.70
N LEU A 221 -0.06 -15.50 12.02
CA LEU A 221 0.12 -14.07 12.28
C LEU A 221 -0.19 -13.69 13.73
N LEU A 222 -1.14 -14.41 14.36
CA LEU A 222 -1.52 -14.15 15.74
C LEU A 222 -0.43 -14.50 16.75
N LEU A 223 0.51 -15.37 16.37
CA LEU A 223 1.64 -15.77 17.23
C LEU A 223 2.63 -14.62 17.46
N ALA A 224 2.60 -13.58 16.63
CA ALA A 224 3.45 -12.40 16.78
C ALA A 224 2.96 -11.45 17.89
N PHE A 225 1.76 -11.66 18.43
CA PHE A 225 1.17 -10.81 19.46
C PHE A 225 1.27 -11.47 20.85
N PRO A 226 1.56 -10.70 21.91
CA PRO A 226 1.57 -11.25 23.26
C PRO A 226 0.16 -11.66 23.70
N THR A 227 0.05 -12.82 24.34
CA THR A 227 -1.24 -13.36 24.84
C THR A 227 -1.81 -12.59 26.04
N LYS A 228 -1.05 -11.65 26.60
CA LYS A 228 -1.43 -10.81 27.75
C LYS A 228 -1.21 -9.35 27.41
N ASP A 229 -1.87 -8.90 26.36
CA ASP A 229 -1.90 -7.51 25.96
C ASP A 229 -3.23 -6.86 26.35
N TYR A 230 -3.33 -5.53 26.20
CA TYR A 230 -4.55 -4.78 26.43
C TYR A 230 -5.70 -5.24 25.50
N PHE A 231 -5.37 -5.68 24.29
CA PHE A 231 -6.32 -6.23 23.33
C PHE A 231 -6.02 -7.68 22.96
N LEU A 232 -7.03 -8.37 22.41
CA LEU A 232 -6.84 -9.70 21.84
C LEU A 232 -5.98 -9.65 20.57
N PRO A 233 -5.20 -10.70 20.25
CA PRO A 233 -4.36 -10.76 19.06
C PRO A 233 -5.08 -10.39 17.75
N GLU A 234 -6.31 -10.86 17.57
CA GLU A 234 -7.14 -10.60 16.38
C GLU A 234 -7.48 -9.12 16.26
N ARG A 235 -7.76 -8.46 17.40
CA ARG A 235 -8.02 -7.03 17.43
C ARG A 235 -6.76 -6.22 17.15
N ASN A 236 -5.60 -6.64 17.68
CA ASN A 236 -4.33 -6.01 17.35
C ASN A 236 -4.00 -6.16 15.86
N LEU A 237 -4.20 -7.35 15.28
CA LEU A 237 -4.03 -7.56 13.86
C LEU A 237 -4.98 -6.69 13.02
N GLY A 238 -6.25 -6.58 13.42
CA GLY A 238 -7.22 -5.68 12.77
C GLY A 238 -6.76 -4.22 12.76
N MET A 239 -6.24 -3.72 13.88
CA MET A 239 -5.67 -2.36 13.94
C MET A 239 -4.47 -2.20 12.99
N LEU A 240 -3.58 -3.20 12.91
CA LEU A 240 -2.47 -3.15 11.97
C LEU A 240 -2.95 -3.17 10.51
N ILE A 241 -3.95 -3.97 10.17
CA ILE A 241 -4.54 -4.01 8.82
C ILE A 241 -5.15 -2.65 8.48
N GLU A 242 -5.96 -2.08 9.37
CA GLU A 242 -6.58 -0.77 9.15
C GLU A 242 -5.53 0.33 8.96
N THR A 243 -4.60 0.49 9.90
CA THR A 243 -3.59 1.56 9.83
C THR A 243 -2.59 1.34 8.69
N ARG A 244 -1.97 0.16 8.58
CA ARG A 244 -0.86 -0.08 7.64
C ARG A 244 -1.35 -0.31 6.22
N PHE A 245 -2.39 -1.12 6.04
CA PHE A 245 -2.88 -1.51 4.71
C PHE A 245 -3.95 -0.55 4.20
N ILE A 246 -5.00 -0.28 4.97
CA ILE A 246 -6.15 0.52 4.50
C ILE A 246 -5.78 2.02 4.43
N GLU A 247 -5.32 2.60 5.53
CA GLU A 247 -5.06 4.05 5.62
C GLU A 247 -3.75 4.43 4.92
N ARG A 248 -2.63 3.81 5.30
CA ARG A 248 -1.30 4.26 4.89
C ARG A 248 -0.74 3.62 3.63
N PHE A 249 -1.47 2.65 3.07
CA PHE A 249 -1.23 2.17 1.72
C PHE A 249 -2.39 2.52 0.81
N LEU A 250 -3.55 1.86 0.91
CA LEU A 250 -4.60 2.03 -0.11
C LEU A 250 -5.17 3.45 -0.18
N GLN A 251 -5.35 4.14 0.95
CA GLN A 251 -5.87 5.50 0.96
C GLN A 251 -4.82 6.54 0.55
N PHE A 252 -3.55 6.38 0.96
CA PHE A 252 -2.44 7.22 0.48
C PHE A 252 -2.29 7.16 -1.05
N TRP A 253 -2.50 6.00 -1.63
CA TRP A 253 -2.47 5.81 -3.08
C TRP A 253 -3.75 6.28 -3.78
N GLY A 254 -4.81 6.61 -3.05
CA GLY A 254 -6.10 7.03 -3.61
C GLY A 254 -6.95 5.87 -4.15
N PHE A 255 -6.68 4.64 -3.72
CA PHE A 255 -7.40 3.44 -4.15
C PHE A 255 -8.75 3.26 -3.45
N LEU A 256 -8.86 3.70 -2.21
CA LEU A 256 -10.10 3.71 -1.44
C LEU A 256 -10.10 4.90 -0.48
N ILE A 257 -11.22 5.09 0.21
CA ILE A 257 -11.33 5.98 1.36
C ILE A 257 -12.11 5.29 2.48
N ILE A 258 -11.81 5.62 3.73
CA ILE A 258 -12.56 5.17 4.90
C ILE A 258 -13.30 6.35 5.53
N ASP A 259 -14.47 6.10 6.10
CA ASP A 259 -15.19 7.14 6.85
C ASP A 259 -14.62 7.27 8.26
N GLN A 260 -13.67 8.21 8.44
CA GLN A 260 -13.00 8.46 9.72
C GLN A 260 -13.95 9.00 10.82
N ARG A 261 -15.19 9.40 10.50
CA ARG A 261 -16.16 9.83 11.53
C ARG A 261 -16.49 8.72 12.53
N ARG A 262 -16.18 7.48 12.19
CA ARG A 262 -16.40 6.31 13.05
C ARG A 262 -15.42 6.17 14.20
N VAL A 263 -14.21 6.69 14.05
CA VAL A 263 -13.21 6.71 15.13
C VAL A 263 -13.77 7.43 16.37
N PHE A 264 -14.72 8.34 16.16
CA PHE A 264 -15.40 9.11 17.21
C PHE A 264 -16.86 8.68 17.46
N SER A 265 -17.38 7.64 16.79
CA SER A 265 -18.76 7.19 16.95
C SER A 265 -18.88 6.03 17.94
N THR A 266 -19.84 6.11 18.85
CA THR A 266 -20.13 5.07 19.85
C THR A 266 -20.92 3.88 19.30
N GLU A 267 -21.36 3.93 18.03
CA GLU A 267 -22.11 2.84 17.39
C GLU A 267 -21.17 1.94 16.58
N PRO A 268 -21.27 0.60 16.72
CA PRO A 268 -20.49 -0.35 15.94
C PRO A 268 -21.03 -0.40 14.51
N ALA A 269 -20.64 0.58 13.69
CA ALA A 269 -20.90 0.55 12.26
C ALA A 269 -19.76 -0.23 11.57
N ALA A 270 -20.09 -1.37 10.96
CA ALA A 270 -19.13 -2.26 10.26
C ALA A 270 -18.18 -1.48 9.35
N SER A 271 -16.86 -1.62 9.53
CA SER A 271 -15.75 -0.84 8.92
C SER A 271 -15.75 -0.90 7.38
N MET A 272 -16.60 -0.10 6.74
CA MET A 272 -16.79 -0.09 5.29
C MET A 272 -15.90 0.94 4.64
N VAL A 273 -15.25 0.55 3.54
CA VAL A 273 -14.47 1.45 2.68
C VAL A 273 -15.26 1.79 1.42
N LYS A 274 -14.96 2.94 0.82
CA LYS A 274 -15.44 3.30 -0.52
C LYS A 274 -14.31 3.16 -1.52
N ILE A 275 -14.38 2.13 -2.36
CA ILE A 275 -13.43 1.87 -3.45
C ILE A 275 -13.48 3.02 -4.46
N GLN A 276 -12.30 3.56 -4.81
CA GLN A 276 -12.15 4.59 -5.83
C GLN A 276 -11.91 3.96 -7.21
N PRO A 277 -12.21 4.68 -8.31
CA PRO A 277 -11.98 4.20 -9.68
C PRO A 277 -10.52 3.76 -9.93
N LEU A 278 -9.57 4.46 -9.31
CA LEU A 278 -8.13 4.20 -9.47
C LEU A 278 -7.75 2.77 -9.08
N LEU A 279 -8.38 2.18 -8.06
CA LEU A 279 -8.11 0.79 -7.66
C LEU A 279 -8.46 -0.17 -8.79
N LYS A 280 -9.68 -0.05 -9.35
CA LYS A 280 -10.18 -0.95 -10.41
C LYS A 280 -9.48 -0.75 -11.75
N GLN A 281 -8.95 0.44 -11.99
CA GLN A 281 -8.09 0.71 -13.15
C GLN A 281 -6.70 0.08 -12.99
N THR A 282 -6.18 0.08 -11.76
CA THR A 282 -4.86 -0.46 -11.44
C THR A 282 -4.87 -1.98 -11.37
N PHE A 283 -5.80 -2.57 -10.62
CA PHE A 283 -5.81 -4.01 -10.31
C PHE A 283 -7.05 -4.68 -10.90
N LYS A 284 -6.82 -5.65 -11.79
CA LYS A 284 -7.86 -6.48 -12.38
C LYS A 284 -7.55 -7.95 -12.11
N PHE A 285 -8.27 -8.53 -11.16
CA PHE A 285 -8.18 -9.94 -10.83
C PHE A 285 -8.90 -10.79 -11.87
N THR A 286 -8.34 -11.95 -12.21
CA THR A 286 -8.93 -12.93 -13.13
C THR A 286 -9.37 -14.22 -12.44
N ILE A 287 -9.29 -14.26 -11.11
CA ILE A 287 -9.81 -15.38 -10.31
C ILE A 287 -11.34 -15.31 -10.28
N SER A 288 -11.99 -16.45 -10.50
CA SER A 288 -13.44 -16.62 -10.36
C SER A 288 -13.78 -16.80 -8.88
N GLU A 289 -14.86 -16.19 -8.41
CA GLU A 289 -15.47 -16.52 -7.10
C GLU A 289 -16.01 -17.96 -7.08
#